data_AF-A0A847FI49-F1
#
_entry.id   AF-A0A847FI49-F1
#
_cell.length_a   1.000
_cell.length_b   1.000
_cell.length_c   1.000
_cell.angle_alpha   90.00
_cell.angle_beta   90.00
_cell.angle_gamma   90.00
#
_symmetry.space_group_name_H-M   'P 1'
#
loop_
_entity.id
_entity.type
_entity.pdbx_description
1 polymer ?
#
loop_
_entity_poly.entity_id
_entity_poly.type
_entity_poly.pdbx_seq_one_letter_code
_entity_poly.pdbx_strand_id
1 'polypeptide(L)'
;MKTRLLSVFLLIVVLLGTFAVPAQGDSCKDVYHVVKPGQNLTRIAASYGVSVQAIIKANNLWNPNVIYAGQVLRIPVPCAPPPPTPSGCTAIHVVKRGEYLKVIATRYGTTVNVLVQLNGIKNPNLIYPGQRLKVPVRCPSPKPTPAPTPGTGTGPWTGQYWANRFLSGSPKFTRNANLVDFKWGTAGPGGGIAGTNFSVRWNRTRHFDAGRYRFHVVVDDGVRVWLDNVLIIDQWHDTAPREYIADSQLSAGTHSLQIDYYQNQGAAQIKFWVDRIDGVAAWKADFHNNPRLDDFPAVTQHYDSLQFDWGLKAPVSGITADYFSARFTGEFHFVGGKYRFTATADDGIRVYVDDTPIIDQWHATSVRTYTADVDLSEGNHRIKVEYFDLEEYAVCKVKWAKH
;
A
#
# COMPACT_ATOMS: atom_id res chain seq x y z
N MET A 1 -34.21 -63.73 -37.17
CA MET A 1 -34.23 -63.21 -35.78
C MET A 1 -33.26 -62.04 -35.67
N LYS A 2 -33.75 -60.92 -35.12
CA LYS A 2 -33.02 -59.83 -34.42
C LYS A 2 -32.08 -58.94 -35.26
N THR A 3 -32.56 -57.80 -35.76
CA THR A 3 -32.63 -56.43 -35.17
C THR A 3 -31.35 -55.61 -35.26
N ARG A 4 -31.46 -54.48 -35.96
CA ARG A 4 -30.48 -53.39 -36.07
C ARG A 4 -30.15 -52.80 -34.70
N LEU A 5 -28.89 -52.49 -34.42
CA LEU A 5 -28.49 -51.52 -33.40
C LEU A 5 -27.72 -50.37 -34.07
N LEU A 6 -28.26 -49.16 -33.92
CA LEU A 6 -27.52 -47.91 -34.08
C LEU A 6 -26.57 -47.78 -32.87
N SER A 7 -25.27 -47.63 -33.13
CA SER A 7 -24.31 -47.19 -32.12
C SER A 7 -24.16 -45.67 -32.21
N VAL A 8 -24.77 -44.97 -31.26
CA VAL A 8 -24.49 -43.55 -31.00
C VAL A 8 -23.26 -43.50 -30.09
N PHE A 9 -22.12 -43.03 -30.61
CA PHE A 9 -20.98 -42.65 -29.77
C PHE A 9 -21.09 -41.15 -29.48
N LEU A 10 -21.48 -40.83 -28.25
CA LEU A 10 -21.45 -39.48 -27.70
C LEU A 10 -20.01 -39.16 -27.28
N LEU A 11 -19.30 -38.34 -28.06
CA LEU A 11 -17.98 -37.84 -27.69
C LEU A 11 -18.15 -36.63 -26.75
N ILE A 12 -18.16 -36.87 -25.43
CA ILE A 12 -18.01 -35.79 -24.44
C ILE A 12 -16.52 -35.48 -24.32
N VAL A 13 -16.09 -34.37 -24.90
CA VAL A 13 -14.79 -33.76 -24.62
C VAL A 13 -14.89 -33.08 -23.25
N VAL A 14 -14.35 -33.72 -22.21
CA VAL A 14 -14.16 -33.07 -20.90
C VAL A 14 -12.94 -32.16 -21.02
N LEU A 15 -13.19 -30.89 -21.30
CA LEU A 15 -12.19 -29.83 -21.17
C LEU A 15 -11.98 -29.57 -19.66
N LEU A 16 -10.86 -30.01 -19.11
CA LEU A 16 -10.43 -29.63 -17.76
C LEU A 16 -10.02 -28.15 -17.78
N GLY A 17 -11.01 -27.27 -17.62
CA GLY A 17 -10.76 -25.87 -17.28
C GLY A 17 -10.23 -25.80 -15.85
N THR A 18 -8.95 -25.47 -15.69
CA THR A 18 -8.42 -25.05 -14.40
C THR A 18 -9.02 -23.69 -14.07
N PHE A 19 -10.07 -23.68 -13.27
CA PHE A 19 -10.53 -22.45 -12.62
C PHE A 19 -9.49 -22.05 -11.58
N ALA A 20 -8.69 -21.03 -11.89
CA ALA A 20 -7.94 -20.32 -10.87
C ALA A 20 -8.96 -19.63 -9.95
N VAL A 21 -9.12 -20.20 -8.74
CA VAL A 21 -9.90 -19.59 -7.67
C VAL A 21 -9.18 -18.30 -7.25
N PRO A 22 -9.84 -17.14 -7.16
CA PRO A 22 -9.20 -15.93 -6.69
C PRO A 22 -8.79 -16.12 -5.22
N ALA A 23 -7.52 -15.82 -4.92
CA ALA A 23 -6.96 -15.86 -3.58
C ALA A 23 -7.78 -14.97 -2.64
N GLN A 24 -8.53 -15.62 -1.75
CA GLN A 24 -9.19 -14.97 -0.62
C GLN A 24 -8.11 -14.52 0.36
N GLY A 25 -8.16 -13.24 0.75
CA GLY A 25 -7.23 -12.64 1.69
C GLY A 25 -6.96 -13.55 2.88
N ASP A 26 -5.67 -13.74 3.17
CA ASP A 26 -5.17 -14.77 4.07
C ASP A 26 -5.84 -14.69 5.45
N SER A 27 -6.61 -15.73 5.76
CA SER A 27 -7.10 -16.00 7.10
C SER A 27 -5.91 -16.45 7.96
N CYS A 28 -5.56 -15.68 8.97
CA CYS A 28 -4.70 -16.15 10.06
C CYS A 28 -5.52 -17.09 10.97
N LYS A 29 -5.70 -18.33 10.47
CA LYS A 29 -6.39 -19.48 11.07
C LYS A 29 -7.91 -19.42 11.09
N ASP A 30 -8.54 -20.38 10.41
CA ASP A 30 -9.98 -20.62 10.46
C ASP A 30 -10.42 -20.96 11.90
N VAL A 31 -11.29 -20.12 12.45
CA VAL A 31 -11.94 -20.39 13.75
C VAL A 31 -13.26 -21.09 13.48
N TYR A 32 -13.46 -22.28 14.04
CA TYR A 32 -14.71 -23.02 13.93
C TYR A 32 -15.55 -22.86 15.20
N HIS A 33 -16.82 -22.50 15.05
CA HIS A 33 -17.78 -22.32 16.14
C HIS A 33 -18.89 -23.38 16.08
N VAL A 34 -19.07 -24.14 17.17
CA VAL A 34 -20.22 -25.04 17.33
C VAL A 34 -21.41 -24.23 17.88
N VAL A 35 -22.47 -24.11 17.09
CA VAL A 35 -23.71 -23.42 17.46
C VAL A 35 -24.35 -24.10 18.66
N LYS A 36 -24.61 -23.35 19.73
CA LYS A 36 -25.29 -23.82 20.94
C LYS A 36 -26.81 -23.61 20.84
N PRO A 37 -27.63 -24.37 21.60
CA PRO A 37 -29.08 -24.14 21.66
C PRO A 37 -29.42 -22.67 21.91
N GLY A 38 -30.26 -22.08 21.05
CA GLY A 38 -30.72 -20.69 21.17
C GLY A 38 -29.78 -19.61 20.63
N GLN A 39 -28.66 -19.95 19.99
CA GLN A 39 -27.82 -18.98 19.27
C GLN A 39 -28.36 -18.67 17.87
N ASN A 40 -28.08 -17.46 17.39
CA ASN A 40 -28.33 -17.02 16.01
C ASN A 40 -27.07 -16.36 15.43
N LEU A 41 -27.03 -16.20 14.09
CA LEU A 41 -25.86 -15.65 13.41
C LEU A 41 -25.48 -14.24 13.90
N THR A 42 -26.44 -13.40 14.26
CA THR A 42 -26.18 -12.04 14.79
C THR A 42 -25.38 -12.07 16.08
N ARG A 43 -25.76 -12.92 17.04
CA ARG A 43 -25.04 -13.06 18.32
C ARG A 43 -23.68 -13.72 18.14
N ILE A 44 -23.58 -14.68 17.23
CA ILE A 44 -22.30 -15.35 16.90
C ILE A 44 -21.36 -14.34 16.23
N ALA A 45 -21.80 -13.63 15.20
CA ALA A 45 -21.04 -12.59 14.51
C ALA A 45 -20.51 -11.52 15.49
N ALA A 46 -21.39 -11.04 16.38
CA ALA A 46 -21.02 -10.09 17.43
C ALA A 46 -20.02 -10.64 18.46
N SER A 47 -20.00 -11.96 18.69
CA SER A 47 -19.03 -12.61 19.58
C SER A 47 -17.62 -12.65 18.98
N TYR A 48 -17.53 -12.76 17.65
CA TYR A 48 -16.27 -12.90 16.92
C TYR A 48 -15.79 -11.62 16.23
N GLY A 49 -16.57 -10.53 16.32
CA GLY A 49 -16.20 -9.25 15.68
C GLY A 49 -16.26 -9.29 14.16
N VAL A 50 -17.10 -10.15 13.60
CA VAL A 50 -17.30 -10.31 12.14
C VAL A 50 -18.71 -9.88 11.75
N SER A 51 -18.97 -9.69 10.46
CA SER A 51 -20.33 -9.45 9.97
C SER A 51 -21.08 -10.77 9.78
N VAL A 52 -22.40 -10.73 9.91
CA VAL A 52 -23.28 -11.88 9.57
C VAL A 52 -23.04 -12.32 8.12
N GLN A 53 -22.87 -11.36 7.20
CA GLN A 53 -22.60 -11.62 5.79
C GLN A 53 -21.29 -12.38 5.56
N ALA A 54 -20.25 -12.09 6.35
CA ALA A 54 -18.98 -12.81 6.26
C ALA A 54 -19.15 -14.28 6.65
N ILE A 55 -19.90 -14.56 7.73
CA ILE A 55 -20.20 -15.94 8.14
C ILE A 55 -21.02 -16.67 7.08
N ILE A 56 -22.02 -16.02 6.49
CA ILE A 56 -22.84 -16.58 5.41
C ILE A 56 -21.95 -17.00 4.23
N LYS A 57 -21.08 -16.10 3.77
CA LYS A 57 -20.18 -16.33 2.63
C LYS A 57 -19.15 -17.43 2.94
N ALA A 58 -18.58 -17.46 4.14
CA ALA A 58 -17.57 -18.45 4.52
C ALA A 58 -18.12 -19.87 4.70
N ASN A 59 -19.43 -20.02 4.89
CA ASN A 59 -20.10 -21.30 5.12
C ASN A 59 -21.09 -21.68 4.01
N ASN A 60 -21.20 -20.88 2.94
CA ASN A 60 -22.18 -21.06 1.87
C ASN A 60 -23.62 -21.26 2.38
N LEU A 61 -24.04 -20.47 3.38
CA LEU A 61 -25.38 -20.63 3.97
C LEU A 61 -26.45 -20.06 3.03
N TRP A 62 -27.31 -20.94 2.51
CA TRP A 62 -28.43 -20.55 1.64
C TRP A 62 -29.50 -19.72 2.36
N ASN A 63 -29.78 -20.01 3.64
CA ASN A 63 -30.72 -19.24 4.46
C ASN A 63 -30.09 -18.86 5.81
N PRO A 64 -29.83 -17.57 6.07
CA PRO A 64 -29.13 -17.11 7.27
C PRO A 64 -29.94 -17.20 8.56
N ASN A 65 -31.25 -17.40 8.46
CA ASN A 65 -32.13 -17.55 9.63
C ASN A 65 -32.22 -19.01 10.13
N VAL A 66 -31.61 -19.95 9.42
CA VAL A 66 -31.69 -21.39 9.72
C VAL A 66 -30.28 -21.91 10.03
N ILE A 67 -29.95 -21.90 11.32
CA ILE A 67 -28.79 -22.60 11.87
C ILE A 67 -29.24 -23.54 12.99
N TYR A 68 -28.58 -24.67 13.16
CA TYR A 68 -28.98 -25.70 14.12
C TYR A 68 -27.99 -25.80 15.28
N ALA A 69 -28.49 -26.11 16.48
CA ALA A 69 -27.60 -26.47 17.58
C ALA A 69 -26.75 -27.69 17.18
N GLY A 70 -25.44 -27.62 17.45
CA GLY A 70 -24.44 -28.59 17.01
C GLY A 70 -23.80 -28.29 15.65
N GLN A 71 -24.34 -27.36 14.86
CA GLN A 71 -23.76 -26.98 13.57
C GLN A 71 -22.40 -26.30 13.77
N VAL A 72 -21.40 -26.70 12.99
CA VAL A 72 -20.09 -26.06 12.98
C VAL A 72 -20.08 -24.97 11.91
N LEU A 73 -19.76 -23.73 12.30
CA LEU A 73 -19.60 -22.60 11.41
C LEU A 73 -18.12 -22.19 11.33
N ARG A 74 -17.58 -22.11 10.11
CA ARG A 74 -16.32 -21.42 9.80
C ARG A 74 -16.51 -19.92 10.00
N ILE A 75 -15.85 -19.35 10.98
CA ILE A 75 -15.92 -17.92 11.27
C ILE A 75 -14.70 -17.25 10.62
N PRO A 76 -14.89 -16.45 9.55
CA PRO A 76 -13.78 -15.77 8.88
C PRO A 76 -13.41 -14.53 9.70
N VAL A 77 -12.81 -14.73 10.86
CA VAL A 77 -12.23 -13.65 11.64
C VAL A 77 -11.18 -12.97 10.75
N PRO A 78 -11.35 -11.69 10.36
CA PRO A 78 -10.29 -10.97 9.70
C PRO A 78 -9.06 -11.02 10.60
N CYS A 79 -7.87 -11.01 10.01
CA CYS A 79 -6.69 -10.64 10.76
C CYS A 79 -6.90 -9.21 11.23
N ALA A 80 -7.48 -9.04 12.43
CA ALA A 80 -7.52 -7.75 13.06
C ALA A 80 -6.05 -7.33 13.15
N PRO A 81 -5.65 -6.18 12.59
CA PRO A 81 -4.38 -5.60 12.99
C PRO A 81 -4.39 -5.58 14.53
N PRO A 82 -3.29 -5.95 15.19
CA PRO A 82 -3.24 -5.93 16.65
C PRO A 82 -3.82 -4.59 17.13
N PRO A 83 -4.63 -4.57 18.21
CA PRO A 83 -5.16 -3.33 18.74
C PRO A 83 -4.01 -2.32 18.83
N PRO A 84 -4.19 -1.06 18.38
CA PRO A 84 -3.12 -0.09 18.42
C PRO A 84 -2.50 -0.15 19.81
N THR A 85 -1.19 -0.36 19.87
CA THR A 85 -0.45 -0.36 21.13
C THR A 85 -0.88 0.89 21.89
N PRO A 86 -1.29 0.79 23.17
CA PRO A 86 -1.74 1.95 23.93
C PRO A 86 -0.75 3.08 23.70
N SER A 87 -1.24 4.24 23.28
CA SER A 87 -0.41 5.33 22.75
C SER A 87 0.50 5.96 23.80
N GLY A 88 0.73 5.33 24.96
CA GLY A 88 1.38 5.90 26.15
C GLY A 88 0.53 6.97 26.85
N CYS A 89 -0.28 7.71 26.09
CA CYS A 89 -1.22 8.69 26.58
C CYS A 89 -2.51 8.04 27.09
N THR A 90 -2.97 8.49 28.26
CA THR A 90 -4.23 8.06 28.86
C THR A 90 -5.11 9.26 29.18
N ALA A 91 -6.42 9.09 29.02
CA ALA A 91 -7.43 10.02 29.52
C ALA A 91 -8.23 9.35 30.64
N ILE A 92 -8.94 10.16 31.44
CA ILE A 92 -9.87 9.64 32.44
C ILE A 92 -11.27 9.59 31.85
N HIS A 93 -11.81 8.39 31.76
CA HIS A 93 -13.21 8.13 31.49
C HIS A 93 -13.96 7.91 32.81
N VAL A 94 -15.04 8.65 33.03
CA VAL A 94 -15.94 8.45 34.17
C VAL A 94 -17.09 7.54 33.71
N VAL A 95 -17.14 6.33 34.26
CA VAL A 95 -18.15 5.31 33.92
C VAL A 95 -19.54 5.86 34.16
N LYS A 96 -20.41 5.79 33.17
CA LYS A 96 -21.82 6.21 33.25
C LYS A 96 -22.72 5.02 33.61
N ARG A 97 -23.93 5.32 34.09
CA ARG A 97 -24.97 4.30 34.35
C ARG A 97 -25.21 3.48 33.09
N GLY A 98 -25.04 2.16 33.19
CA GLY A 98 -25.24 1.21 32.09
C GLY A 98 -24.00 0.91 31.23
N GLU A 99 -22.84 1.54 31.48
CA GLU A 99 -21.59 1.18 30.79
C GLU A 99 -20.91 -0.03 31.44
N TYR A 100 -20.25 -0.84 30.62
CA TYR A 100 -19.40 -1.97 31.02
C TYR A 100 -18.13 -1.99 30.16
N LEU A 101 -17.06 -2.64 30.63
CA LEU A 101 -15.72 -2.51 30.04
C LEU A 101 -15.65 -2.77 28.54
N LYS A 102 -16.46 -3.70 28.00
CA LYS A 102 -16.50 -3.99 26.55
C LYS A 102 -16.92 -2.77 25.74
N VAL A 103 -17.99 -2.07 26.14
CA VAL A 103 -18.48 -0.88 25.42
C VAL A 103 -17.50 0.29 25.53
N ILE A 104 -16.86 0.43 26.69
CA ILE A 104 -15.82 1.45 26.92
C ILE A 104 -14.59 1.14 26.05
N ALA A 105 -14.13 -0.11 26.03
CA ALA A 105 -13.00 -0.54 25.21
C ALA A 105 -13.26 -0.28 23.72
N THR A 106 -14.45 -0.61 23.23
CA THR A 106 -14.86 -0.30 21.86
C THR A 106 -14.85 1.20 21.57
N ARG A 107 -15.38 2.03 22.48
CA ARG A 107 -15.40 3.50 22.31
C ARG A 107 -14.01 4.10 22.11
N TYR A 108 -13.01 3.57 22.81
CA TYR A 108 -11.64 4.07 22.77
C TYR A 108 -10.72 3.26 21.84
N GLY A 109 -11.26 2.35 21.03
CA GLY A 109 -10.48 1.56 20.08
C GLY A 109 -9.45 0.64 20.76
N THR A 110 -9.80 0.06 21.92
CA THR A 110 -8.93 -0.82 22.70
C THR A 110 -9.64 -2.11 23.11
N THR A 111 -9.03 -2.93 23.98
CA THR A 111 -9.61 -4.18 24.48
C THR A 111 -9.91 -4.11 25.98
N VAL A 112 -10.81 -5.00 26.43
CA VAL A 112 -11.12 -5.16 27.86
C VAL A 112 -9.85 -5.51 28.64
N ASN A 113 -8.98 -6.38 28.10
CA ASN A 113 -7.73 -6.77 28.73
C ASN A 113 -6.80 -5.57 28.94
N VAL A 114 -6.69 -4.69 27.94
CA VAL A 114 -5.92 -3.45 28.08
C VAL A 114 -6.50 -2.55 29.16
N LEU A 115 -7.83 -2.37 29.21
CA LEU A 115 -8.46 -1.57 30.27
C LEU A 115 -8.25 -2.18 31.67
N VAL A 116 -8.32 -3.50 31.78
CA VAL A 116 -8.09 -4.24 33.03
C VAL A 116 -6.66 -4.04 33.52
N GLN A 117 -5.68 -4.24 32.64
CA GLN A 117 -4.27 -4.05 32.97
C GLN A 117 -3.94 -2.60 33.30
N LEU A 118 -4.46 -1.65 32.50
CA LEU A 118 -4.21 -0.22 32.66
C LEU A 118 -4.78 0.36 33.97
N ASN A 119 -5.82 -0.27 34.51
CA ASN A 119 -6.53 0.19 35.71
C ASN A 119 -6.40 -0.74 36.92
N GLY A 120 -5.69 -1.86 36.81
CA GLY A 120 -5.57 -2.85 37.89
C GLY A 120 -6.92 -3.45 38.32
N ILE A 121 -7.85 -3.66 37.37
CA ILE A 121 -9.20 -4.15 37.68
C ILE A 121 -9.14 -5.66 37.96
N LYS A 122 -9.49 -6.09 39.18
CA LYS A 122 -9.49 -7.51 39.56
C LYS A 122 -10.61 -8.31 38.91
N ASN A 123 -11.80 -7.73 38.80
CA ASN A 123 -12.96 -8.36 38.18
C ASN A 123 -13.45 -7.50 37.00
N PRO A 124 -13.21 -7.91 35.74
CA PRO A 124 -13.59 -7.15 34.54
C PRO A 124 -15.10 -6.92 34.39
N ASN A 125 -15.93 -7.71 35.06
CA ASN A 125 -17.39 -7.60 35.01
C ASN A 125 -17.96 -6.67 36.09
N LEU A 126 -17.10 -6.08 36.94
CA LEU A 126 -17.53 -5.27 38.07
C LEU A 126 -16.91 -3.86 37.99
N ILE A 127 -17.64 -2.96 37.31
CA ILE A 127 -17.37 -1.51 37.33
C ILE A 127 -18.63 -0.76 37.77
N TYR A 128 -18.47 0.42 38.36
CA TYR A 128 -19.58 1.20 38.92
C TYR A 128 -19.75 2.55 38.24
N PRO A 129 -20.98 3.06 38.11
CA PRO A 129 -21.19 4.45 37.71
C PRO A 129 -20.40 5.42 38.61
N GLY A 130 -19.72 6.39 38.01
CA GLY A 130 -18.82 7.31 38.69
C GLY A 130 -17.37 6.83 38.80
N GLN A 131 -17.07 5.56 38.51
CA GLN A 131 -15.71 5.03 38.54
C GLN A 131 -14.84 5.69 37.46
N ARG A 132 -13.62 6.10 37.85
CA ARG A 132 -12.66 6.77 36.97
C ARG A 132 -11.70 5.74 36.38
N LEU A 133 -11.78 5.50 35.08
CA LEU A 133 -10.92 4.58 34.35
C LEU A 133 -9.93 5.36 33.47
N LYS A 134 -8.66 5.03 33.58
CA LYS A 134 -7.64 5.33 32.57
C LYS A 134 -8.01 4.58 31.29
N VAL A 135 -8.19 5.32 30.21
CA VAL A 135 -8.43 4.76 28.88
C VAL A 135 -7.32 5.22 27.95
N PRO A 136 -6.84 4.37 27.03
CA PRO A 136 -5.85 4.79 26.05
C PRO A 136 -6.47 5.83 25.11
N VAL A 137 -5.73 6.88 24.83
CA VAL A 137 -6.09 7.91 23.84
C VAL A 137 -4.89 8.18 22.96
N ARG A 138 -5.13 8.61 21.72
CA ARG A 138 -4.05 9.08 20.84
C ARG A 138 -3.37 10.27 21.52
N CYS A 139 -2.04 10.25 21.58
CA CYS A 139 -1.30 11.43 22.04
C CYS A 139 -1.57 12.61 21.11
N PRO A 140 -1.56 13.85 21.62
CA PRO A 140 -1.57 15.02 20.75
C PRO A 140 -0.37 14.94 19.80
N SER A 141 -0.66 14.79 18.50
CA SER A 141 0.35 15.05 17.47
C SER A 141 0.65 16.56 17.47
N PRO A 142 1.90 17.00 17.28
CA PRO A 142 2.19 18.40 17.02
C PRO A 142 1.33 18.88 15.85
N LYS A 143 0.74 20.07 15.98
CA LYS A 143 -0.04 20.72 14.93
C LYS A 143 0.79 20.78 13.63
N PRO A 144 0.28 20.36 12.47
CA PRO A 144 0.98 20.51 11.20
C PRO A 144 1.30 21.98 10.96
N THR A 145 2.58 22.31 10.84
CA THR A 145 3.05 23.55 10.25
C THR A 145 2.55 23.61 8.80
N PRO A 146 2.12 24.78 8.27
CA PRO A 146 1.69 24.90 6.88
C PRO A 146 2.72 24.28 5.92
N ALA A 147 2.23 23.53 4.94
CA ALA A 147 3.06 22.88 3.94
C ALA A 147 4.01 23.92 3.29
N PRO A 148 5.34 23.70 3.30
CA PRO A 148 6.25 24.56 2.57
C PRO A 148 6.05 24.37 1.07
N THR A 149 6.15 25.48 0.34
CA THR A 149 6.18 25.59 -1.12
C THR A 149 7.13 24.54 -1.73
N PRO A 150 6.77 23.92 -2.89
CA PRO A 150 7.65 22.99 -3.58
C PRO A 150 8.98 23.66 -3.95
N GLY A 151 10.02 23.33 -3.21
CA GLY A 151 11.41 23.67 -3.49
C GLY A 151 12.19 22.40 -3.80
N THR A 152 13.10 22.50 -4.76
CA THR A 152 14.11 21.50 -5.12
C THR A 152 14.78 20.91 -3.88
N GLY A 153 14.72 19.58 -3.77
CA GLY A 153 14.83 18.87 -2.50
C GLY A 153 16.13 19.07 -1.71
N THR A 154 15.99 19.21 -0.40
CA THR A 154 16.89 18.74 0.69
C THR A 154 16.24 19.04 2.06
N GLY A 155 14.96 18.72 2.23
CA GLY A 155 14.34 18.80 3.57
C GLY A 155 15.08 17.87 4.55
N PRO A 156 15.33 18.30 5.81
CA PRO A 156 16.08 17.48 6.76
C PRO A 156 15.25 16.24 7.14
N TRP A 157 15.94 15.11 7.36
CA TRP A 157 15.37 13.98 8.06
C TRP A 157 15.02 14.37 9.48
N THR A 158 13.86 13.99 9.97
CA THR A 158 13.54 14.05 11.40
C THR A 158 13.82 12.68 12.02
N GLY A 159 14.89 12.60 12.82
CA GLY A 159 15.30 11.39 13.53
C GLY A 159 14.78 11.36 14.97
N GLN A 160 14.05 10.33 15.34
CA GLN A 160 13.63 10.04 16.71
C GLN A 160 14.50 8.92 17.27
N TYR A 161 15.00 9.07 18.49
CA TYR A 161 16.00 8.16 19.07
C TYR A 161 15.49 7.54 20.36
N TRP A 162 15.58 6.22 20.50
CA TRP A 162 15.11 5.47 21.67
C TRP A 162 16.28 4.77 22.37
N ALA A 163 16.25 4.76 23.71
CA ALA A 163 17.18 4.00 24.55
C ALA A 163 16.76 2.52 24.70
N ASN A 164 16.25 1.92 23.62
CA ASN A 164 15.96 0.50 23.48
C ASN A 164 15.98 0.15 22.00
N ARG A 165 16.27 -1.11 21.64
CA ARG A 165 16.30 -1.57 20.24
C ARG A 165 14.92 -1.77 19.57
N PHE A 166 13.83 -1.50 20.29
CA PHE A 166 12.47 -1.90 19.86
C PHE A 166 11.61 -0.75 19.32
N LEU A 167 12.17 0.46 19.16
CA LEU A 167 11.43 1.67 18.77
C LEU A 167 10.20 1.92 19.66
N SER A 168 10.33 1.57 20.95
CA SER A 168 9.19 1.49 21.87
C SER A 168 9.21 2.59 22.93
N GLY A 169 8.02 3.08 23.29
CA GLY A 169 7.86 4.20 24.21
C GLY A 169 8.14 5.55 23.56
N SER A 170 8.29 6.59 24.39
CA SER A 170 8.66 7.92 23.90
C SER A 170 10.13 7.96 23.49
N PRO A 171 10.48 8.61 22.37
CA PRO A 171 11.88 8.82 22.03
C PRO A 171 12.55 9.66 23.12
N LYS A 172 13.81 9.34 23.43
CA LYS A 172 14.64 10.08 24.38
C LYS A 172 14.89 11.50 23.90
N PHE A 173 15.10 11.66 22.59
CA PHE A 173 15.17 12.94 21.92
C PHE A 173 14.83 12.81 20.43
N THR A 174 14.57 13.96 19.80
CA THR A 174 14.39 14.11 18.35
C THR A 174 15.48 15.04 17.83
N ARG A 175 16.10 14.71 16.69
CA ARG A 175 17.12 15.54 16.05
C ARG A 175 16.96 15.50 14.53
N ASN A 176 17.04 16.68 13.92
CA ASN A 176 17.07 16.79 12.47
C ASN A 176 18.46 16.46 11.93
N ALA A 177 18.52 15.81 10.76
CA ALA A 177 19.77 15.48 10.08
C ALA A 177 19.64 15.72 8.58
N ASN A 178 20.66 16.31 7.96
CA ASN A 178 20.66 16.52 6.51
C ASN A 178 20.83 15.20 5.74
N LEU A 179 21.59 14.27 6.33
CA LEU A 179 21.85 12.94 5.80
C LEU A 179 21.66 11.89 6.91
N VAL A 180 21.32 10.66 6.51
CA VAL A 180 21.47 9.48 7.36
C VAL A 180 22.83 8.88 7.01
N ASP A 181 23.88 9.38 7.64
CA ASP A 181 25.26 8.90 7.53
C ASP A 181 25.91 9.04 8.91
N PHE A 182 25.81 7.99 9.70
CA PHE A 182 26.21 7.95 11.10
C PHE A 182 27.16 6.79 11.35
N LYS A 183 28.30 7.12 11.96
CA LYS A 183 29.28 6.16 12.48
C LYS A 183 29.48 6.45 13.96
N TRP A 184 28.70 5.80 14.80
CA TRP A 184 28.74 6.02 16.25
C TRP A 184 29.81 5.16 16.94
N GLY A 185 30.26 4.09 16.29
CA GLY A 185 31.12 3.11 16.95
C GLY A 185 30.44 2.60 18.21
N THR A 186 31.17 2.48 19.32
CA THR A 186 30.63 2.01 20.61
C THR A 186 30.05 3.12 21.49
N ALA A 187 30.06 4.38 21.03
CA ALA A 187 29.63 5.53 21.85
C ALA A 187 28.12 5.77 21.82
N GLY A 188 27.45 5.40 20.72
CA GLY A 188 26.03 5.67 20.51
C GLY A 188 25.73 7.11 20.07
N PRO A 189 24.45 7.46 19.94
CA PRO A 189 24.02 8.72 19.33
C PRO A 189 24.10 9.96 20.24
N GLY A 190 24.56 9.79 21.48
CA GLY A 190 24.58 10.83 22.52
C GLY A 190 23.24 10.97 23.24
N GLY A 191 23.05 12.08 23.98
CA GLY A 191 21.76 12.39 24.64
C GLY A 191 21.36 11.39 25.73
N GLY A 192 22.33 10.72 26.36
CA GLY A 192 22.08 9.70 27.38
C GLY A 192 21.60 8.35 26.83
N ILE A 193 21.76 8.10 25.53
CA ILE A 193 21.58 6.78 24.91
C ILE A 193 22.95 6.10 24.84
N ALA A 194 23.01 4.85 25.30
CA ALA A 194 24.23 4.03 25.22
C ALA A 194 24.55 3.61 23.79
N GLY A 195 25.78 3.18 23.53
CA GLY A 195 26.20 2.65 22.23
C GLY A 195 25.65 1.29 21.84
N THR A 196 24.87 0.66 22.74
CA THR A 196 24.22 -0.62 22.51
C THR A 196 22.75 -0.52 22.90
N ASN A 197 21.95 -1.46 22.39
CA ASN A 197 20.52 -1.56 22.67
C ASN A 197 19.74 -0.24 22.47
N PHE A 198 19.89 0.37 21.31
CA PHE A 198 19.18 1.59 20.94
C PHE A 198 18.54 1.46 19.56
N SER A 199 17.63 2.35 19.23
CA SER A 199 17.01 2.38 17.90
C SER A 199 16.71 3.81 17.48
N VAL A 200 16.59 4.00 16.16
CA VAL A 200 16.34 5.30 15.56
C VAL A 200 15.35 5.14 14.41
N ARG A 201 14.42 6.08 14.30
CA ARG A 201 13.50 6.20 13.16
C ARG A 201 13.70 7.56 12.52
N TRP A 202 14.07 7.58 11.26
CA TRP A 202 14.10 8.79 10.45
C TRP A 202 12.91 8.83 9.52
N ASN A 203 12.28 10.01 9.42
CA ASN A 203 11.25 10.28 8.43
C ASN A 203 11.62 11.50 7.60
N ARG A 204 11.26 11.50 6.31
CA ARG A 204 11.22 12.70 5.47
C ARG A 204 10.21 12.52 4.33
N THR A 205 9.85 13.63 3.70
CA THR A 205 9.33 13.62 2.34
C THR A 205 10.37 14.21 1.38
N ARG A 206 10.39 13.71 0.15
CA ARG A 206 11.31 14.20 -0.89
C ARG A 206 10.61 14.10 -2.24
N HIS A 207 10.79 15.13 -3.07
CA HIS A 207 10.42 15.06 -4.47
C HIS A 207 11.41 14.17 -5.24
N PHE A 208 10.88 13.26 -6.05
CA PHE A 208 11.61 12.48 -7.03
C PHE A 208 11.03 12.74 -8.41
N ASP A 209 11.90 12.76 -9.42
CA ASP A 209 11.45 12.66 -10.80
C ASP A 209 10.93 11.24 -11.04
N ALA A 210 10.14 11.06 -12.10
CA ALA A 210 9.76 9.72 -12.52
C ALA A 210 11.02 8.96 -12.97
N GLY A 211 11.17 7.72 -12.51
CA GLY A 211 12.32 6.91 -12.87
C GLY A 211 12.59 5.75 -11.94
N ARG A 212 13.58 4.92 -12.29
CA ARG A 212 14.05 3.82 -11.46
C ARG A 212 15.14 4.29 -10.52
N TYR A 213 14.93 4.08 -9.23
CA TYR A 213 15.87 4.44 -8.18
C TYR A 213 16.35 3.20 -7.42
N ARG A 214 17.61 3.20 -7.01
CA ARG A 214 18.18 2.23 -6.09
C ARG A 214 18.37 2.89 -4.73
N PHE A 215 17.75 2.30 -3.73
CA PHE A 215 17.86 2.65 -2.33
C PHE A 215 18.94 1.79 -1.72
N HIS A 216 19.95 2.41 -1.14
CA HIS A 216 21.07 1.75 -0.50
C HIS A 216 21.03 2.00 0.99
N VAL A 217 21.38 0.98 1.78
CA VAL A 217 21.67 1.14 3.19
C VAL A 217 22.82 0.25 3.63
N VAL A 218 23.86 0.86 4.19
CA VAL A 218 24.88 0.15 4.97
C VAL A 218 24.47 0.24 6.43
N VAL A 219 24.40 -0.89 7.12
CA VAL A 219 23.92 -0.96 8.51
C VAL A 219 24.71 -1.95 9.36
N ASP A 220 24.81 -1.64 10.65
CA ASP A 220 25.19 -2.52 11.77
C ASP A 220 24.42 -2.02 13.00
N ASP A 221 23.37 -2.66 13.52
CA ASP A 221 22.84 -4.01 13.24
C ASP A 221 21.71 -4.04 12.18
N GLY A 222 20.44 -3.86 12.57
CA GLY A 222 19.29 -4.13 11.73
C GLY A 222 18.61 -2.88 11.16
N VAL A 223 17.99 -3.02 9.99
CA VAL A 223 17.31 -1.92 9.29
C VAL A 223 15.98 -2.33 8.67
N ARG A 224 15.05 -1.38 8.62
CA ARG A 224 13.93 -1.39 7.69
C ARG A 224 13.81 -0.07 6.97
N VAL A 225 13.50 -0.11 5.68
CA VAL A 225 13.29 1.11 4.87
C VAL A 225 11.91 1.04 4.24
N TRP A 226 11.14 2.11 4.40
CA TRP A 226 9.88 2.29 3.71
C TRP A 226 9.91 3.45 2.73
N LEU A 227 9.23 3.25 1.60
CA LEU A 227 8.93 4.22 0.57
C LEU A 227 7.41 4.24 0.41
N ASP A 228 6.74 5.36 0.67
CA ASP A 228 5.27 5.48 0.60
C ASP A 228 4.51 4.41 1.39
N ASN A 229 5.03 4.15 2.60
CA ASN A 229 4.56 3.11 3.53
C ASN A 229 4.76 1.66 3.03
N VAL A 230 5.50 1.46 1.93
CA VAL A 230 5.91 0.14 1.44
C VAL A 230 7.25 -0.22 2.01
N LEU A 231 7.37 -1.40 2.61
CA LEU A 231 8.63 -1.91 3.12
C LEU A 231 9.50 -2.40 1.95
N ILE A 232 10.49 -1.61 1.56
CA ILE A 232 11.38 -1.93 0.42
C ILE A 232 12.66 -2.66 0.87
N ILE A 233 13.05 -2.53 2.14
CA ILE A 233 14.15 -3.30 2.74
C ILE A 233 13.68 -3.76 4.12
N ASP A 234 13.64 -5.08 4.37
CA ASP A 234 13.36 -5.67 5.69
C ASP A 234 14.50 -6.56 6.15
N GLN A 235 15.42 -6.02 6.94
CA GLN A 235 16.58 -6.73 7.47
C GLN A 235 16.68 -6.47 8.97
N TRP A 236 15.59 -6.80 9.68
CA TRP A 236 15.44 -6.56 11.11
C TRP A 236 16.06 -7.69 11.97
N HIS A 237 17.32 -8.00 11.73
CA HIS A 237 18.11 -8.99 12.46
C HIS A 237 19.52 -8.45 12.72
N ASP A 238 20.21 -9.01 13.71
CA ASP A 238 21.59 -8.64 14.01
C ASP A 238 22.47 -8.96 12.78
N THR A 239 23.36 -8.04 12.42
CA THR A 239 24.35 -8.26 11.35
C THR A 239 25.56 -7.38 11.58
N ALA A 240 26.74 -7.92 11.30
CA ALA A 240 27.93 -7.09 11.07
C ALA A 240 27.68 -6.11 9.90
N PRO A 241 28.54 -5.09 9.71
CA PRO A 241 28.33 -4.06 8.71
C PRO A 241 28.05 -4.65 7.33
N ARG A 242 26.84 -4.43 6.82
CA ARG A 242 26.39 -4.98 5.55
C ARG A 242 25.56 -3.97 4.78
N GLU A 243 25.73 -4.00 3.46
CA GLU A 243 24.91 -3.24 2.53
C GLU A 243 23.70 -4.05 2.09
N TYR A 244 22.54 -3.41 2.09
CA TYR A 244 21.32 -3.88 1.47
C TYR A 244 20.86 -2.85 0.44
N ILE A 245 20.28 -3.35 -0.65
CA ILE A 245 19.78 -2.54 -1.73
C ILE A 245 18.34 -2.92 -2.06
N ALA A 246 17.56 -1.94 -2.52
CA ALA A 246 16.26 -2.16 -3.13
C ALA A 246 16.09 -1.23 -4.33
N ASP A 247 15.62 -1.77 -5.45
CA ASP A 247 15.27 -0.97 -6.62
C ASP A 247 13.78 -0.68 -6.57
N SER A 248 13.37 0.57 -6.87
CA SER A 248 11.96 0.93 -6.99
C SER A 248 11.73 1.90 -8.14
N GLN A 249 10.67 1.66 -8.91
CA GLN A 249 10.20 2.60 -9.92
C GLN A 249 9.32 3.65 -9.25
N LEU A 250 9.66 4.92 -9.41
CA LEU A 250 8.92 6.06 -8.87
C LEU A 250 8.18 6.78 -9.99
N SER A 251 6.97 7.24 -9.70
CA SER A 251 6.32 8.32 -10.45
C SER A 251 6.97 9.65 -10.10
N ALA A 252 6.86 10.68 -10.96
CA ALA A 252 7.27 12.02 -10.56
C ALA A 252 6.36 12.52 -9.44
N GLY A 253 6.93 13.04 -8.36
CA GLY A 253 6.13 13.50 -7.23
C GLY A 253 6.85 13.50 -5.89
N THR A 254 6.12 13.89 -4.85
CA THR A 254 6.60 13.85 -3.47
C THR A 254 6.36 12.47 -2.89
N HIS A 255 7.44 11.79 -2.51
CA HIS A 255 7.42 10.49 -1.86
C HIS A 255 7.80 10.62 -0.39
N SER A 256 7.23 9.78 0.45
CA SER A 256 7.59 9.62 1.86
C SER A 256 8.63 8.54 2.04
N LEU A 257 9.58 8.78 2.94
CA LEU A 257 10.63 7.84 3.31
C LEU A 257 10.66 7.68 4.83
N GLN A 258 10.67 6.43 5.28
CA GLN A 258 10.94 6.07 6.67
C GLN A 258 12.13 5.11 6.72
N ILE A 259 13.04 5.30 7.67
CA ILE A 259 14.14 4.37 7.94
C ILE A 259 14.09 4.05 9.42
N ASP A 260 13.91 2.77 9.75
CA ASP A 260 14.07 2.25 11.09
C ASP A 260 15.41 1.55 11.19
N TYR A 261 16.10 1.80 12.28
CA TYR A 261 17.40 1.22 12.58
C TYR A 261 17.40 0.76 14.03
N TYR A 262 18.10 -0.34 14.32
CA TYR A 262 18.48 -0.65 15.68
C TYR A 262 19.93 -1.09 15.79
N GLN A 263 20.47 -0.84 16.97
CA GLN A 263 21.70 -1.40 17.45
C GLN A 263 21.42 -2.33 18.61
N ASN A 264 21.91 -3.56 18.55
CA ASN A 264 21.91 -4.50 19.66
C ASN A 264 23.22 -4.40 20.44
N GLN A 265 24.35 -4.69 19.82
CA GLN A 265 25.65 -4.77 20.50
C GLN A 265 26.82 -4.41 19.56
N GLY A 266 27.99 -4.09 20.13
CA GLY A 266 29.17 -3.77 19.32
C GLY A 266 29.13 -2.36 18.74
N ALA A 267 29.73 -2.18 17.56
CA ALA A 267 29.87 -0.88 16.91
C ALA A 267 28.62 -0.55 16.08
N ALA A 268 28.09 0.66 16.24
CA ALA A 268 26.88 1.10 15.57
C ALA A 268 27.20 1.97 14.35
N GLN A 269 26.61 1.65 13.19
CA GLN A 269 26.62 2.51 12.02
C GLN A 269 25.39 2.36 11.14
N ILE A 270 25.05 3.44 10.45
CA ILE A 270 24.10 3.42 9.34
C ILE A 270 24.44 4.49 8.31
N LYS A 271 24.38 4.14 7.03
CA LYS A 271 24.45 5.10 5.92
C LYS A 271 23.39 4.75 4.89
N PHE A 272 22.54 5.71 4.55
CA PHE A 272 21.51 5.55 3.53
C PHE A 272 21.68 6.58 2.42
N TRP A 273 21.57 6.12 1.18
CA TRP A 273 21.56 6.98 -0.01
C TRP A 273 20.64 6.41 -1.08
N VAL A 274 20.35 7.21 -2.10
CA VAL A 274 19.50 6.81 -3.23
C VAL A 274 20.17 7.25 -4.51
N ASP A 275 20.41 6.29 -5.40
CA ASP A 275 20.91 6.53 -6.75
C ASP A 275 19.75 6.42 -7.74
N ARG A 276 19.71 7.30 -8.74
CA ARG A 276 18.85 7.07 -9.91
C ARG A 276 19.61 6.11 -10.82
N ILE A 277 19.02 4.95 -11.12
CA ILE A 277 19.71 3.83 -11.78
C ILE A 277 19.12 3.47 -13.14
N ASP A 278 18.03 4.11 -13.55
CA ASP A 278 17.47 3.83 -14.85
C ASP A 278 18.42 4.27 -15.95
N GLY A 279 18.78 5.55 -16.11
CA GLY A 279 19.45 6.00 -17.35
C GLY A 279 18.69 5.61 -18.65
N VAL A 280 17.52 4.99 -18.53
CA VAL A 280 16.59 4.51 -19.55
C VAL A 280 15.24 5.04 -19.10
N ALA A 281 14.73 6.04 -19.79
CA ALA A 281 13.55 6.75 -19.35
C ALA A 281 12.34 5.81 -19.15
N ALA A 282 11.47 6.15 -18.20
CA ALA A 282 10.39 5.29 -17.68
C ALA A 282 9.40 4.75 -18.74
N TRP A 283 9.30 5.43 -19.88
CA TRP A 283 8.46 5.08 -21.01
C TRP A 283 9.30 4.84 -22.24
N LYS A 284 9.04 3.74 -22.94
CA LYS A 284 9.35 3.60 -24.36
C LYS A 284 8.18 4.16 -25.17
N ALA A 285 8.45 5.06 -26.10
CA ALA A 285 7.49 5.64 -27.03
C ALA A 285 7.82 5.20 -28.46
N ASP A 286 6.88 4.51 -29.10
CA ASP A 286 6.93 4.12 -30.50
C ASP A 286 5.96 5.02 -31.28
N PHE A 287 6.48 5.90 -32.13
CA PHE A 287 5.69 6.85 -32.95
C PHE A 287 5.53 6.36 -34.39
N HIS A 288 4.38 6.68 -34.99
CA HIS A 288 3.96 6.22 -36.31
C HIS A 288 3.41 7.41 -37.13
N ASN A 289 3.71 7.46 -38.44
CA ASN A 289 3.17 8.47 -39.37
C ASN A 289 1.82 8.04 -39.96
N ASN A 290 0.96 7.53 -39.10
CA ASN A 290 -0.44 7.21 -39.38
C ASN A 290 -1.20 7.17 -38.04
N PRO A 291 -2.54 7.34 -38.04
CA PRO A 291 -3.33 7.32 -36.81
C PRO A 291 -3.76 5.92 -36.34
N ARG A 292 -3.28 4.84 -36.97
CA ARG A 292 -3.83 3.48 -36.80
C ARG A 292 -2.96 2.53 -35.97
N LEU A 293 -1.68 2.84 -35.73
CA LEU A 293 -0.71 1.97 -35.04
C LEU A 293 -0.54 0.59 -35.71
N ASP A 294 -0.74 0.51 -37.03
CA ASP A 294 -0.80 -0.74 -37.80
C ASP A 294 0.48 -1.07 -38.60
N ASP A 295 1.52 -0.24 -38.49
CA ASP A 295 2.83 -0.40 -39.14
C ASP A 295 3.99 -0.47 -38.12
N PHE A 296 5.22 -0.49 -38.63
CA PHE A 296 6.42 -0.36 -37.80
C PHE A 296 6.59 1.10 -37.34
N PRO A 297 7.10 1.35 -36.12
CA PRO A 297 7.32 2.71 -35.67
C PRO A 297 8.38 3.40 -36.52
N ALA A 298 8.08 4.64 -36.92
CA ALA A 298 9.01 5.51 -37.62
C ALA A 298 10.10 6.05 -36.69
N VAL A 299 9.75 6.30 -35.41
CA VAL A 299 10.68 6.77 -34.39
C VAL A 299 10.39 6.09 -33.05
N THR A 300 11.44 5.57 -32.41
CA THR A 300 11.38 5.11 -31.02
C THR A 300 12.18 6.06 -30.14
N GLN A 301 11.58 6.56 -29.06
CA GLN A 301 12.22 7.39 -28.05
C GLN A 301 11.90 6.90 -26.63
N HIS A 302 12.56 7.49 -25.65
CA HIS A 302 12.36 7.19 -24.24
C HIS A 302 12.02 8.49 -23.48
N TYR A 303 10.99 8.46 -22.63
CA TYR A 303 10.60 9.59 -21.79
C TYR A 303 10.38 9.23 -20.32
N ASP A 304 10.64 10.17 -19.42
CA ASP A 304 10.41 9.98 -17.99
C ASP A 304 8.92 10.11 -17.63
N SER A 305 8.15 10.87 -18.41
CA SER A 305 6.72 11.07 -18.18
C SER A 305 5.96 11.27 -19.48
N LEU A 306 4.65 11.01 -19.43
CA LEU A 306 3.72 11.33 -20.51
C LEU A 306 2.98 12.62 -20.16
N GLN A 307 3.63 13.77 -20.36
CA GLN A 307 3.06 15.10 -20.11
C GLN A 307 3.22 15.99 -21.34
N PHE A 308 2.83 15.47 -22.49
CA PHE A 308 3.05 16.14 -23.77
C PHE A 308 1.96 17.15 -24.09
N ASP A 309 2.40 18.28 -24.62
CA ASP A 309 1.59 19.36 -25.14
C ASP A 309 2.33 19.90 -26.36
N TRP A 310 2.11 19.27 -27.50
CA TRP A 310 2.83 19.58 -28.73
C TRP A 310 2.20 20.77 -29.45
N GLY A 311 0.91 21.05 -29.18
CA GLY A 311 0.14 22.05 -29.90
C GLY A 311 0.12 21.72 -31.39
N LEU A 312 0.41 22.69 -32.25
CA LEU A 312 0.43 22.51 -33.71
C LEU A 312 1.77 21.96 -34.25
N LYS A 313 2.60 21.33 -33.42
CA LYS A 313 3.95 20.88 -33.80
C LYS A 313 4.04 19.37 -33.79
N ALA A 314 4.91 18.83 -34.64
CA ALA A 314 5.30 17.43 -34.60
C ALA A 314 5.90 17.04 -33.24
N PRO A 315 5.64 15.82 -32.75
CA PRO A 315 6.08 15.38 -31.44
C PRO A 315 7.59 15.21 -31.35
N VAL A 316 8.19 14.72 -32.43
CA VAL A 316 9.63 14.45 -32.58
C VAL A 316 10.02 14.56 -34.05
N SER A 317 11.31 14.83 -34.32
CA SER A 317 11.84 14.78 -35.68
C SER A 317 11.60 13.41 -36.32
N GLY A 318 11.11 13.38 -37.56
CA GLY A 318 10.74 12.15 -38.28
C GLY A 318 9.26 11.78 -38.18
N ILE A 319 8.48 12.50 -37.37
CA ILE A 319 7.03 12.36 -37.27
C ILE A 319 6.34 13.61 -37.86
N THR A 320 5.22 13.42 -38.53
CA THR A 320 4.38 14.52 -39.05
C THR A 320 3.67 15.25 -37.90
N ALA A 321 3.29 16.52 -38.13
CA ALA A 321 2.55 17.29 -37.12
C ALA A 321 1.13 16.75 -36.93
N ASP A 322 0.51 16.37 -38.04
CA ASP A 322 -0.84 15.83 -38.12
C ASP A 322 -0.77 14.33 -38.51
N TYR A 323 -1.88 13.61 -38.33
CA TYR A 323 -2.07 12.22 -38.75
C TYR A 323 -1.04 11.23 -38.20
N PHE A 324 -0.65 11.39 -36.94
CA PHE A 324 0.31 10.50 -36.28
C PHE A 324 -0.32 9.70 -35.14
N SER A 325 0.38 8.66 -34.70
CA SER A 325 0.02 7.94 -33.49
C SER A 325 1.25 7.53 -32.69
N ALA A 326 1.03 7.23 -31.42
CA ALA A 326 2.07 6.81 -30.51
C ALA A 326 1.59 5.67 -29.61
N ARG A 327 2.47 4.68 -29.40
CA ARG A 327 2.33 3.68 -28.35
C ARG A 327 3.40 3.90 -27.30
N PHE A 328 2.97 4.22 -26.09
CA PHE A 328 3.82 4.34 -24.91
C PHE A 328 3.70 3.09 -24.07
N THR A 329 4.83 2.53 -23.64
CA THR A 329 4.88 1.37 -22.74
C THR A 329 5.86 1.61 -21.61
N GLY A 330 5.46 1.24 -20.41
CA GLY A 330 6.32 1.23 -19.23
C GLY A 330 5.87 0.16 -18.24
N GLU A 331 6.77 -0.23 -17.36
CA GLU A 331 6.53 -1.17 -16.26
C GLU A 331 6.71 -0.40 -14.95
N PHE A 332 5.68 -0.38 -14.12
CA PHE A 332 5.63 0.44 -12.92
C PHE A 332 5.24 -0.41 -11.72
N HIS A 333 5.93 -0.21 -10.60
CA HIS A 333 5.59 -0.86 -9.35
C HIS A 333 4.43 -0.10 -8.67
N PHE A 334 3.35 -0.82 -8.36
CA PHE A 334 2.21 -0.28 -7.62
C PHE A 334 2.12 -0.92 -6.25
N VAL A 335 1.61 -0.10 -5.33
CA VAL A 335 1.37 -0.51 -3.96
C VAL A 335 -0.10 -0.87 -3.90
N GLY A 336 -0.43 -2.13 -3.58
CA GLY A 336 -1.78 -2.65 -3.75
C GLY A 336 -2.88 -1.69 -3.26
N GLY A 337 -3.93 -1.54 -4.06
CA GLY A 337 -5.05 -0.64 -3.77
C GLY A 337 -5.61 0.06 -4.99
N LYS A 338 -6.51 1.00 -4.73
CA LYS A 338 -7.26 1.72 -5.75
C LYS A 338 -6.50 2.94 -6.26
N TYR A 339 -6.37 3.06 -7.57
CA TYR A 339 -5.71 4.19 -8.24
C TYR A 339 -6.67 4.87 -9.19
N ARG A 340 -6.64 6.20 -9.25
CA ARG A 340 -7.25 6.99 -10.33
C ARG A 340 -6.22 7.24 -11.41
N PHE A 341 -6.47 6.73 -12.61
CA PHE A 341 -5.79 7.18 -13.82
C PHE A 341 -6.51 8.40 -14.38
N THR A 342 -5.75 9.36 -14.90
CA THR A 342 -6.24 10.56 -15.57
C THR A 342 -5.49 10.72 -16.88
N ALA A 343 -6.22 10.74 -17.99
CA ALA A 343 -5.69 10.85 -19.34
C ALA A 343 -6.31 12.05 -20.04
N THR A 344 -5.49 12.96 -20.54
CA THR A 344 -5.91 14.11 -21.34
C THR A 344 -5.38 13.96 -22.75
N ALA A 345 -6.26 13.99 -23.75
CA ALA A 345 -5.90 13.82 -25.14
C ALA A 345 -6.71 14.70 -26.09
N ASP A 346 -6.07 15.05 -27.19
CA ASP A 346 -6.62 15.58 -28.44
C ASP A 346 -5.74 14.94 -29.53
N ASP A 347 -6.17 13.94 -30.29
CA ASP A 347 -7.53 13.38 -30.38
C ASP A 347 -7.81 12.22 -29.39
N GLY A 348 -7.53 10.99 -29.83
CA GLY A 348 -8.02 9.76 -29.19
C GLY A 348 -6.97 9.10 -28.31
N ILE A 349 -7.42 8.43 -27.24
CA ILE A 349 -6.53 7.79 -26.27
C ILE A 349 -7.11 6.48 -25.72
N ARG A 350 -6.23 5.49 -25.57
CA ARG A 350 -6.49 4.25 -24.82
C ARG A 350 -5.43 4.08 -23.75
N VAL A 351 -5.85 3.71 -22.54
CA VAL A 351 -4.95 3.40 -21.44
C VAL A 351 -5.25 1.98 -20.97
N TYR A 352 -4.20 1.18 -20.84
CA TYR A 352 -4.27 -0.20 -20.41
C TYR A 352 -3.42 -0.43 -19.17
N VAL A 353 -3.90 -1.28 -18.28
CA VAL A 353 -3.13 -1.86 -17.19
C VAL A 353 -3.09 -3.38 -17.39
N ASP A 354 -1.90 -3.95 -17.47
CA ASP A 354 -1.67 -5.37 -17.77
C ASP A 354 -2.48 -5.86 -18.97
N ASP A 355 -2.39 -5.08 -20.06
CA ASP A 355 -3.10 -5.29 -21.31
C ASP A 355 -4.64 -5.24 -21.23
N THR A 356 -5.21 -4.93 -20.06
CA THR A 356 -6.64 -4.68 -19.86
C THR A 356 -6.96 -3.19 -20.06
N PRO A 357 -7.87 -2.81 -20.98
CA PRO A 357 -8.23 -1.41 -21.19
C PRO A 357 -8.99 -0.86 -19.98
N ILE A 358 -8.52 0.26 -19.43
CA ILE A 358 -9.19 1.01 -18.35
C ILE A 358 -9.78 2.32 -18.85
N ILE A 359 -9.24 2.89 -19.93
CA ILE A 359 -9.80 4.02 -20.68
C ILE A 359 -9.75 3.61 -22.14
N ASP A 360 -10.89 3.68 -22.82
CA ASP A 360 -10.98 3.38 -24.25
C ASP A 360 -11.77 4.47 -24.97
N GLN A 361 -11.05 5.47 -25.50
CA GLN A 361 -11.61 6.63 -26.18
C GLN A 361 -10.91 6.82 -27.52
N TRP A 362 -11.00 5.79 -28.38
CA TRP A 362 -10.37 5.78 -29.70
C TRP A 362 -11.25 6.42 -30.78
N HIS A 363 -11.58 7.69 -30.60
CA HIS A 363 -12.36 8.50 -31.54
C HIS A 363 -11.87 9.95 -31.53
N ALA A 364 -12.08 10.67 -32.64
CA ALA A 364 -11.64 12.05 -32.79
C ALA A 364 -12.42 12.99 -31.86
N THR A 365 -11.70 13.86 -31.16
CA THR A 365 -12.27 14.78 -30.17
C THR A 365 -11.25 15.87 -29.88
N SER A 366 -11.73 17.10 -29.66
CA SER A 366 -10.89 18.13 -29.06
C SER A 366 -10.46 17.73 -27.63
N VAL A 367 -9.46 18.46 -27.11
CA VAL A 367 -8.87 18.27 -25.78
C VAL A 367 -9.88 17.84 -24.73
N ARG A 368 -9.81 16.57 -24.33
CA ARG A 368 -10.71 15.98 -23.35
C ARG A 368 -9.94 15.18 -22.31
N THR A 369 -10.45 15.21 -21.08
CA THR A 369 -9.88 14.47 -19.95
C THR A 369 -10.81 13.35 -19.52
N TYR A 370 -10.23 12.17 -19.38
CA TYR A 370 -10.89 10.94 -18.95
C TYR A 370 -10.25 10.44 -17.67
N THR A 371 -11.05 9.78 -16.84
CA THR A 371 -10.55 9.16 -15.62
C THR A 371 -11.10 7.76 -15.47
N ALA A 372 -10.29 6.85 -14.97
CA ALA A 372 -10.71 5.51 -14.58
C ALA A 372 -10.11 5.18 -13.22
N ASP A 373 -10.91 4.56 -12.36
CA ASP A 373 -10.40 4.01 -11.12
C ASP A 373 -10.17 2.51 -11.30
N VAL A 374 -8.99 2.03 -10.92
CA VAL A 374 -8.60 0.61 -11.04
C VAL A 374 -8.01 0.13 -9.72
N ASP A 375 -8.39 -1.06 -9.28
CA ASP A 375 -7.75 -1.74 -8.17
C ASP A 375 -6.55 -2.52 -8.71
N LEU A 376 -5.36 -2.19 -8.21
CA LEU A 376 -4.11 -2.84 -8.59
C LEU A 376 -3.62 -3.70 -7.43
N SER A 377 -3.09 -4.87 -7.75
CA SER A 377 -2.33 -5.65 -6.78
C SER A 377 -1.02 -4.93 -6.43
N GLU A 378 -0.38 -5.36 -5.37
CA GLU A 378 1.01 -4.99 -5.15
C GLU A 378 1.89 -5.71 -6.17
N GLY A 379 2.88 -5.01 -6.72
CA GLY A 379 3.80 -5.58 -7.69
C GLY A 379 3.98 -4.70 -8.93
N ASN A 380 4.67 -5.25 -9.92
CA ASN A 380 4.89 -4.57 -11.18
C ASN A 380 3.69 -4.77 -12.10
N HIS A 381 3.21 -3.67 -12.65
CA HIS A 381 2.14 -3.62 -13.62
C HIS A 381 2.63 -2.94 -14.89
N ARG A 382 2.24 -3.49 -16.03
CA ARG A 382 2.52 -2.88 -17.34
C ARG A 382 1.47 -1.82 -17.62
N ILE A 383 1.92 -0.60 -17.86
CA ILE A 383 1.05 0.48 -18.35
C ILE A 383 1.35 0.68 -19.82
N LYS A 384 0.30 0.61 -20.64
CA LYS A 384 0.36 0.91 -22.06
C LYS A 384 -0.61 2.04 -22.37
N VAL A 385 -0.16 3.02 -23.13
CA VAL A 385 -0.98 4.12 -23.63
C VAL A 385 -0.88 4.11 -25.14
N GLU A 386 -2.01 4.16 -25.80
CA GLU A 386 -2.09 4.36 -27.25
C GLU A 386 -2.78 5.70 -27.48
N TYR A 387 -2.24 6.49 -28.39
CA TYR A 387 -2.72 7.83 -28.71
C TYR A 387 -2.68 8.03 -30.23
N PHE A 388 -3.64 8.78 -30.77
CA PHE A 388 -3.55 9.30 -32.14
C PHE A 388 -3.96 10.76 -32.19
N ASP A 389 -3.45 11.42 -33.21
CA ASP A 389 -3.77 12.78 -33.62
C ASP A 389 -4.12 12.76 -35.11
N LEU A 390 -5.19 13.46 -35.50
CA LEU A 390 -5.56 13.61 -36.89
C LEU A 390 -5.12 14.94 -37.46
N GLU A 391 -5.57 16.05 -36.86
CA GLU A 391 -5.32 17.40 -37.34
C GLU A 391 -5.24 18.39 -36.17
N GLU A 392 -4.54 19.49 -36.37
CA GLU A 392 -4.49 20.64 -35.47
C GLU A 392 -3.70 20.41 -34.17
N TYR A 393 -4.38 20.37 -33.01
CA TYR A 393 -3.75 20.55 -31.70
C TYR A 393 -3.50 19.20 -31.02
N ALA A 394 -2.23 18.82 -30.91
CA ALA A 394 -1.85 17.55 -30.31
C ALA A 394 -1.49 17.68 -28.82
N VAL A 395 -2.18 16.94 -27.95
CA VAL A 395 -1.87 16.82 -26.51
C VAL A 395 -2.03 15.38 -26.03
N CYS A 396 -1.08 14.89 -25.22
CA CYS A 396 -1.16 13.56 -24.61
C CYS A 396 -0.54 13.59 -23.20
N LYS A 397 -1.40 13.60 -22.18
CA LYS A 397 -1.00 13.62 -20.77
C LYS A 397 -1.60 12.45 -20.03
N VAL A 398 -0.79 11.65 -19.34
CA VAL A 398 -1.25 10.55 -18.49
C VAL A 398 -0.58 10.63 -17.12
N LYS A 399 -1.39 10.51 -16.08
CA LYS A 399 -0.95 10.44 -14.67
C LYS A 399 -1.86 9.51 -13.88
N TRP A 400 -1.41 9.08 -12.71
CA TRP A 400 -2.23 8.36 -11.75
C TRP A 400 -1.95 8.81 -10.32
N ALA A 401 -2.91 8.60 -9.43
CA ALA A 401 -2.77 8.82 -8.00
C ALA A 401 -3.49 7.71 -7.23
N LYS A 402 -2.91 7.27 -6.11
CA LYS A 402 -3.59 6.37 -5.19
C LYS A 402 -4.72 7.12 -4.47
N HIS A 403 -5.86 6.46 -4.30
CA HIS A 403 -7.00 6.96 -3.52
C HIS A 403 -6.81 6.84 -2.02
#